data_AF-A0A6L7GG06-F1
#
_entry.id   AF-A0A6L7GG06-F1
#
_cell.length_a   1.000
_cell.length_b   1.000
_cell.length_c   1.000
_cell.angle_alpha   90.00
_cell.angle_beta   90.00
_cell.angle_gamma   90.00
#
_symmetry.space_group_name_H-M   'P 1'
#
loop_
_entity.id
_entity.type
_entity.pdbx_description
1 polymer ?
#
loop_
_entity_poly.entity_id
_entity_poly.type
_entity_poly.pdbx_seq_one_letter_code
_entity_poly.pdbx_strand_id
1 'polypeptide(L)'
;MDWFPEPYPDETFYSLLARLYRYLGSPNYAAFARALSGRRHYVSLCHLPCGLADLALRFGWSEDDLTRLIRDQTALPYFTAFASAEVRAKAAAQMLSRGASLQFSLGLSTSKVPLPDTLQFCPQCLKQMLVERGEQWWLRTHQLPGVAVWPDHGSVLRRTVFRVCASDRHRLVCPDEANCPDSAPLLTSARVSPQSTALLVGFARASRRLLQVPPKPRSERQIWQGYRRDLARRGLLKGTDHVRHQELVAITAQYWGDALDQIPGLSFRSDTGNSWLIDFVRNKRSLHAPARHLVFQLAVAAAPAVLRPFGEPPWVCENPLASHFGQRTVVHLKLIRDRGKVHAHFRCECGYSYSRTQQVDGTIGEPRFREFGPMVISFLKKAKHQNRSLRSTAKALRVDSKTVKRIQQDLDI
;
A
#
# COMPACT_ATOMS: atom_id res chain seq x y z
N MET A 1 4.35 -42.02 9.77
CA MET A 1 3.99 -40.84 10.58
C MET A 1 2.74 -40.34 9.92
N ASP A 2 1.60 -40.63 10.54
CA ASP A 2 0.30 -40.59 9.86
C ASP A 2 -0.65 -39.60 10.55
N TRP A 3 -0.09 -38.74 11.40
CA TRP A 3 -0.80 -37.72 12.16
C TRP A 3 0.04 -36.42 12.20
N PHE A 4 -0.64 -35.29 12.13
CA PHE A 4 -0.08 -33.94 12.18
C PHE A 4 -0.91 -33.07 13.14
N PRO A 5 -0.32 -32.16 13.94
CA PRO A 5 -1.06 -31.33 14.88
C PRO A 5 -2.04 -30.39 14.18
N GLU A 6 -3.21 -30.20 14.79
CA GLU A 6 -4.18 -29.21 14.33
C GLU A 6 -3.65 -27.78 14.55
N PRO A 7 -3.77 -26.87 13.56
CA PRO A 7 -3.38 -25.47 13.68
C PRO A 7 -4.19 -24.68 14.70
N TYR A 8 -3.50 -23.90 15.53
CA TYR A 8 -4.12 -22.84 16.32
C TYR A 8 -4.36 -21.56 15.49
N PRO A 9 -5.23 -20.66 15.97
CA PRO A 9 -5.44 -19.36 15.34
C PRO A 9 -4.14 -18.55 15.22
N ASP A 10 -3.91 -18.05 14.00
CA ASP A 10 -2.73 -17.27 13.63
C ASP A 10 -1.38 -17.95 13.92
N GLU A 11 -1.36 -19.29 13.99
CA GLU A 11 -0.14 -20.06 14.20
C GLU A 11 0.76 -20.13 12.95
N THR A 12 2.07 -20.01 13.12
CA THR A 12 3.04 -20.23 12.02
C THR A 12 3.22 -21.71 11.72
N PHE A 13 3.51 -22.03 10.46
CA PHE A 13 3.91 -23.38 10.05
C PHE A 13 5.17 -23.88 10.81
N TYR A 14 6.09 -22.97 11.13
CA TYR A 14 7.24 -23.26 11.99
C TYR A 14 6.81 -23.75 13.38
N SER A 15 5.81 -23.10 13.99
CA SER A 15 5.27 -23.50 15.29
C SER A 15 4.65 -24.90 15.24
N LEU A 16 3.90 -25.22 14.18
CA LEU A 16 3.34 -26.56 13.98
C LEU A 16 4.42 -27.63 13.93
N LEU A 17 5.49 -27.38 13.19
CA LEU A 17 6.63 -28.29 13.14
C LEU A 17 7.34 -28.39 14.50
N ALA A 18 7.47 -27.29 15.24
CA ALA A 18 8.07 -27.30 16.56
C ALA A 18 7.25 -28.11 17.58
N ARG A 19 5.92 -28.00 17.54
CA ARG A 19 5.01 -28.78 18.36
C ARG A 19 5.06 -30.26 18.00
N LEU A 20 4.96 -30.60 16.71
CA LEU A 20 5.10 -31.98 16.24
C LEU A 20 6.45 -32.58 16.68
N TYR A 21 7.54 -31.84 16.50
CA TYR A 21 8.87 -32.26 16.92
C TYR A 21 8.93 -32.55 18.42
N ARG A 22 8.30 -31.70 19.23
CA ARG A 22 8.19 -31.88 20.68
C ARG A 22 7.33 -33.10 21.07
N TYR A 23 6.17 -33.28 20.45
CA TYR A 23 5.27 -34.41 20.74
C TYR A 23 5.93 -35.76 20.46
N LEU A 24 6.85 -35.81 19.49
CA LEU A 24 7.63 -36.99 19.16
C LEU A 24 8.86 -37.19 20.07
N GLY A 25 9.00 -36.40 21.14
CA GLY A 25 10.11 -36.50 22.09
C GLY A 25 11.41 -35.84 21.61
N SER A 26 11.34 -34.87 20.68
CA SER A 26 12.51 -34.16 20.14
C SER A 26 13.63 -35.09 19.63
N PRO A 27 13.32 -36.01 18.69
CA PRO A 27 14.29 -36.98 18.20
C PRO A 27 15.41 -36.29 17.41
N ASN A 28 16.43 -37.05 16.99
CA ASN A 28 17.46 -36.48 16.12
C ASN A 28 16.84 -35.77 14.90
N TYR A 29 17.21 -34.50 14.66
CA TYR A 29 16.60 -33.67 13.62
C TYR A 29 16.67 -34.29 12.23
N ALA A 30 17.76 -34.97 11.87
CA ALA A 30 17.88 -35.61 10.57
C ALA A 30 16.93 -36.79 10.42
N ALA A 31 16.65 -37.52 11.51
CA ALA A 31 15.63 -38.57 11.53
C ALA A 31 14.22 -37.96 11.42
N PHE A 32 13.94 -36.89 12.17
CA PHE A 32 12.69 -36.15 12.08
C PHE A 32 12.43 -35.63 10.67
N ALA A 33 13.40 -34.93 10.06
CA ALA A 33 13.28 -34.38 8.72
C ALA A 33 13.05 -35.46 7.66
N ARG A 34 13.67 -36.65 7.81
CA ARG A 34 13.45 -37.79 6.93
C ARG A 34 12.05 -38.36 7.07
N ALA A 35 11.58 -38.50 8.31
CA ALA A 35 10.22 -38.98 8.58
C ALA A 35 9.16 -38.01 8.03
N LEU A 36 9.45 -36.71 8.11
CA LEU A 36 8.55 -35.63 7.69
C LEU A 36 8.50 -35.44 6.17
N SER A 37 9.65 -35.41 5.50
CA SER A 37 9.77 -34.97 4.09
C SER A 37 10.54 -35.94 3.19
N GLY A 38 10.99 -37.08 3.72
CA GLY A 38 11.90 -37.99 3.03
C GLY A 38 13.35 -37.49 2.93
N ARG A 39 13.66 -36.33 3.52
CA ARG A 39 14.96 -35.64 3.34
C ARG A 39 15.75 -35.56 4.63
N ARG A 40 17.08 -35.56 4.51
CA ARG A 40 17.99 -35.40 5.66
C ARG A 40 17.91 -33.99 6.29
N HIS A 41 17.47 -33.01 5.51
CA HIS A 41 17.29 -31.62 5.94
C HIS A 41 16.00 -31.05 5.35
N TYR A 42 15.11 -30.57 6.22
CA TYR A 42 13.97 -29.74 5.87
C TYR A 42 14.24 -28.32 6.38
N VAL A 43 14.06 -27.30 5.55
CA VAL A 43 14.33 -25.90 5.93
C VAL A 43 12.99 -25.25 6.28
N SER A 44 12.69 -25.15 7.57
CA SER A 44 11.52 -24.42 8.04
C SER A 44 11.84 -22.92 8.10
N LEU A 45 11.87 -22.23 6.96
CA LEU A 45 11.88 -20.77 6.97
C LEU A 45 10.56 -20.29 7.58
N CYS A 46 10.66 -19.58 8.72
CA CYS A 46 9.51 -19.20 9.56
C CYS A 46 8.36 -18.54 8.79
N HIS A 47 8.68 -17.72 7.78
CA HIS A 47 7.68 -16.93 7.06
C HIS A 47 7.14 -17.58 5.78
N LEU A 48 8.01 -18.25 5.02
CA LEU A 48 7.74 -18.71 3.66
C LEU A 48 8.38 -20.11 3.44
N PRO A 49 7.80 -21.16 4.03
CA PRO A 49 8.30 -22.53 3.85
C PRO A 49 8.13 -23.01 2.40
N CYS A 50 9.07 -23.84 1.94
CA CYS A 50 9.01 -24.50 0.63
C CYS A 50 9.01 -26.03 0.79
N GLY A 51 8.69 -26.75 -0.28
CA GLY A 51 8.61 -28.21 -0.30
C GLY A 51 7.37 -28.76 0.39
N LEU A 52 6.26 -28.00 0.41
CA LEU A 52 5.02 -28.43 1.05
C LEU A 52 4.37 -29.63 0.34
N ALA A 53 4.65 -29.84 -0.97
CA ALA A 53 4.16 -31.02 -1.68
C ALA A 53 4.69 -32.34 -1.12
N ASP A 54 5.94 -32.35 -0.61
CA ASP A 54 6.52 -33.54 0.03
C ASP A 54 5.73 -33.91 1.30
N LEU A 55 5.19 -32.92 2.01
CA LEU A 55 4.35 -33.13 3.20
C LEU A 55 2.96 -33.61 2.84
N ALA A 56 2.35 -33.02 1.81
CA ALA A 56 1.03 -33.44 1.37
C ALA A 56 1.03 -34.91 0.94
N LEU A 57 2.06 -35.36 0.22
CA LEU A 57 2.22 -36.76 -0.12
C LEU A 57 2.37 -37.65 1.13
N ARG A 58 3.12 -37.17 2.15
CA ARG A 58 3.37 -37.93 3.38
C ARG A 58 2.11 -38.11 4.22
N PHE A 59 1.30 -37.07 4.34
CA PHE A 59 0.12 -37.02 5.21
C PHE A 59 -1.21 -37.23 4.47
N GLY A 60 -1.18 -37.43 3.15
CA GLY A 60 -2.38 -37.62 2.33
C GLY A 60 -3.23 -36.35 2.22
N TRP A 61 -2.62 -35.16 2.27
CA TRP A 61 -3.34 -33.89 2.16
C TRP A 61 -3.82 -33.61 0.75
N SER A 62 -5.03 -33.07 0.64
CA SER A 62 -5.62 -32.59 -0.61
C SER A 62 -4.99 -31.27 -1.08
N GLU A 63 -5.33 -30.84 -2.29
CA GLU A 63 -4.98 -29.49 -2.78
C GLU A 63 -5.64 -28.38 -1.94
N ASP A 64 -6.84 -28.63 -1.41
CA ASP A 64 -7.56 -27.70 -0.54
C ASP A 64 -6.85 -27.54 0.82
N ASP A 65 -6.34 -28.65 1.38
CA ASP A 65 -5.55 -28.62 2.62
C ASP A 65 -4.27 -27.83 2.43
N LEU A 66 -3.55 -28.03 1.31
CA LEU A 66 -2.36 -27.26 0.97
C LEU A 66 -2.68 -25.77 0.79
N THR A 67 -3.78 -25.45 0.11
CA THR A 67 -4.24 -24.08 -0.09
C THR A 67 -4.56 -23.40 1.24
N ARG A 68 -5.24 -24.12 2.14
CA ARG A 68 -5.53 -23.66 3.50
C ARG A 68 -4.25 -23.46 4.30
N LEU A 69 -3.32 -24.42 4.27
CA LEU A 69 -2.03 -24.34 4.94
C LEU A 69 -1.23 -23.11 4.52
N ILE A 70 -1.12 -22.88 3.20
CA ILE A 70 -0.42 -21.72 2.64
C ILE A 70 -1.09 -20.42 3.09
N ARG A 71 -2.42 -20.37 3.09
CA ARG A 71 -3.17 -19.17 3.47
C ARG A 71 -3.11 -18.89 4.98
N ASP A 72 -3.26 -19.91 5.81
CA ASP A 72 -3.58 -19.78 7.23
C ASP A 72 -2.39 -20.03 8.16
N GLN A 73 -1.31 -20.66 7.67
CA GLN A 73 -0.13 -20.97 8.48
C GLN A 73 1.17 -20.36 7.94
N THR A 74 1.12 -19.63 6.82
CA THR A 74 2.29 -18.93 6.26
C THR A 74 2.08 -17.43 6.18
N ALA A 75 3.16 -16.68 5.91
CA ALA A 75 3.12 -15.25 5.69
C ALA A 75 2.90 -14.87 4.21
N LEU A 76 2.66 -15.84 3.31
CA LEU A 76 2.45 -15.57 1.89
C LEU A 76 1.36 -14.52 1.60
N PRO A 77 0.20 -14.52 2.29
CA PRO A 77 -0.83 -13.50 2.08
C PRO A 77 -0.32 -12.07 2.29
N TYR A 78 0.53 -11.87 3.29
CA TYR A 78 1.15 -10.58 3.56
C TYR A 78 2.10 -10.17 2.43
N PHE A 79 3.04 -11.03 2.05
CA PHE A 79 4.05 -10.72 1.02
C PHE A 79 3.48 -10.53 -0.38
N THR A 80 2.31 -11.08 -0.65
CA THR A 80 1.64 -10.97 -1.95
C THR A 80 0.45 -10.00 -1.94
N ALA A 81 0.21 -9.28 -0.84
CA ALA A 81 -0.91 -8.36 -0.70
C ALA A 81 -0.96 -7.28 -1.81
N PHE A 82 0.20 -6.86 -2.31
CA PHE A 82 0.33 -5.87 -3.38
C PHE A 82 0.78 -6.49 -4.72
N ALA A 83 0.56 -7.80 -4.89
CA ALA A 83 0.91 -8.53 -6.10
C ALA A 83 -0.31 -8.88 -6.96
N SER A 84 -0.07 -9.13 -8.25
CA SER A 84 -1.08 -9.59 -9.21
C SER A 84 -1.50 -11.04 -8.95
N ALA A 85 -2.55 -11.51 -9.62
CA ALA A 85 -3.02 -12.88 -9.50
C ALA A 85 -1.95 -13.89 -9.97
N GLU A 86 -1.24 -13.55 -11.05
CA GLU A 86 -0.18 -14.38 -11.63
C GLU A 86 1.00 -14.53 -10.66
N VAL A 87 1.43 -13.43 -10.01
CA VAL A 87 2.51 -13.47 -9.03
C VAL A 87 2.10 -14.26 -7.78
N ARG A 88 0.86 -14.10 -7.31
CA ARG A 88 0.31 -14.89 -6.19
C ARG A 88 0.32 -16.40 -6.49
N ALA A 89 -0.21 -16.78 -7.65
CA ALA A 89 -0.27 -18.18 -8.07
C ALA A 89 1.14 -18.77 -8.23
N LYS A 90 2.05 -18.04 -8.86
CA LYS A 90 3.45 -18.45 -9.01
C LYS A 90 4.14 -18.65 -7.65
N ALA A 91 3.95 -17.72 -6.72
CA ALA A 91 4.55 -17.80 -5.39
C ALA A 91 4.00 -19.00 -4.59
N ALA A 92 2.69 -19.27 -4.66
CA ALA A 92 2.08 -20.45 -4.06
C ALA A 92 2.64 -21.76 -4.67
N ALA A 93 2.74 -21.84 -6.00
CA ALA A 93 3.34 -22.99 -6.69
C ALA A 93 4.82 -23.20 -6.29
N GLN A 94 5.57 -22.11 -6.09
CA GLN A 94 6.95 -22.20 -5.63
C GLN A 94 7.07 -22.75 -4.20
N MET A 95 6.09 -22.50 -3.32
CA MET A 95 6.05 -23.08 -1.97
C MET A 95 5.78 -24.59 -2.00
N LEU A 96 5.05 -25.08 -3.00
CA LEU A 96 4.89 -26.52 -3.24
C LEU A 96 6.21 -27.13 -3.74
N SER A 97 6.94 -26.38 -4.56
CA SER A 97 8.23 -26.79 -5.10
C SER A 97 9.35 -26.76 -4.05
N ARG A 98 10.46 -27.42 -4.40
CA ARG A 98 11.67 -27.52 -3.55
C ARG A 98 12.60 -26.30 -3.69
N GLY A 99 12.20 -25.28 -4.46
CA GLY A 99 13.08 -24.20 -4.93
C GLY A 99 13.29 -23.05 -3.94
N ALA A 100 14.52 -22.53 -3.91
CA ALA A 100 14.97 -21.41 -3.06
C ALA A 100 14.70 -20.01 -3.65
N SER A 101 14.05 -19.91 -4.82
CA SER A 101 13.87 -18.65 -5.54
C SER A 101 12.64 -17.84 -5.12
N LEU A 102 11.84 -18.32 -4.16
CA LEU A 102 10.62 -17.66 -3.72
C LEU A 102 10.91 -16.24 -3.20
N GLN A 103 11.90 -16.08 -2.30
CA GLN A 103 12.26 -14.75 -1.78
C GLN A 103 12.72 -13.80 -2.88
N PHE A 104 13.46 -14.30 -3.88
CA PHE A 104 13.89 -13.51 -5.03
C PHE A 104 12.70 -13.11 -5.90
N SER A 105 11.79 -14.04 -6.19
CA SER A 105 10.58 -13.79 -6.99
C SER A 105 9.63 -12.78 -6.33
N LEU A 106 9.65 -12.73 -4.99
CA LEU A 106 8.90 -11.79 -4.18
C LEU A 106 9.66 -10.47 -3.91
N GLY A 107 10.85 -10.27 -4.48
CA GLY A 107 11.65 -9.06 -4.30
C GLY A 107 12.18 -8.86 -2.88
N LEU A 108 12.17 -9.89 -2.04
CA LEU A 108 12.59 -9.81 -0.64
C LEU A 108 14.11 -9.70 -0.51
N SER A 109 14.86 -10.32 -1.42
CA SER A 109 16.34 -10.29 -1.41
C SER A 109 16.93 -8.90 -1.69
N THR A 110 16.16 -8.02 -2.36
CA THR A 110 16.57 -6.64 -2.67
C THR A 110 15.87 -5.61 -1.78
N SER A 111 15.01 -6.06 -0.86
CA SER A 111 14.29 -5.21 0.07
C SER A 111 15.23 -4.70 1.15
N LYS A 112 15.20 -3.38 1.42
CA LYS A 112 15.85 -2.79 2.60
C LYS A 112 15.11 -3.12 3.91
N VAL A 113 13.85 -3.56 3.83
CA VAL A 113 13.08 -4.03 4.99
C VAL A 113 13.44 -5.49 5.24
N PRO A 114 14.17 -5.81 6.32
CA PRO A 114 14.64 -7.16 6.58
C PRO A 114 13.50 -8.06 7.06
N LEU A 115 13.61 -9.35 6.76
CA LEU A 115 12.86 -10.39 7.47
C LEU A 115 13.41 -10.52 8.89
N PRO A 116 12.55 -10.74 9.91
CA PRO A 116 13.02 -11.10 11.25
C PRO A 116 13.99 -12.28 11.23
N ASP A 117 15.16 -12.12 11.85
CA ASP A 117 16.16 -13.18 12.01
C ASP A 117 16.05 -13.90 13.37
N THR A 118 15.15 -13.43 14.22
CA THR A 118 14.81 -13.93 15.56
C THR A 118 13.30 -14.12 15.65
N LEU A 119 12.86 -15.05 16.48
CA LEU A 119 11.43 -15.25 16.72
C LEU A 119 10.92 -14.20 17.70
N GLN A 120 9.73 -13.69 17.43
CA GLN A 120 9.14 -12.58 18.18
C GLN A 120 7.92 -13.03 18.97
N PHE A 121 7.76 -12.50 20.17
CA PHE A 121 6.66 -12.88 21.06
C PHE A 121 6.20 -11.74 21.96
N CYS A 122 4.97 -11.86 22.45
CA CYS A 122 4.41 -11.04 23.51
C CYS A 122 4.22 -11.96 24.73
N PRO A 123 4.85 -11.68 25.89
CA PRO A 123 4.69 -12.53 27.06
C PRO A 123 3.24 -12.69 27.55
N GLN A 124 2.43 -11.64 27.40
CA GLN A 124 1.02 -11.68 27.76
C GLN A 124 0.24 -12.66 26.86
N CYS A 125 0.53 -12.68 25.54
CA CYS A 125 -0.06 -13.69 24.64
C CYS A 125 0.31 -15.10 25.07
N LEU A 126 1.58 -15.36 25.41
CA LEU A 126 2.02 -16.69 25.83
C LEU A 126 1.34 -17.15 27.13
N LYS A 127 1.15 -16.24 28.10
CA LYS A 127 0.42 -16.52 29.34
C LYS A 127 -1.05 -16.83 29.04
N GLN A 128 -1.70 -16.04 28.19
CA GLN A 128 -3.08 -16.25 27.78
C GLN A 128 -3.29 -17.58 27.04
N MET A 129 -2.43 -17.91 26.07
CA MET A 129 -2.48 -19.17 25.32
C MET A 129 -2.37 -20.38 26.25
N LEU A 130 -1.45 -20.34 27.20
CA LEU A 130 -1.27 -21.42 28.16
C LEU A 130 -2.52 -21.62 29.04
N VAL A 131 -3.14 -20.53 29.50
CA VAL A 131 -4.37 -20.59 30.30
C VAL A 131 -5.56 -21.11 29.49
N GLU A 132 -5.73 -20.66 28.25
CA GLU A 132 -6.91 -20.96 27.43
C GLU A 132 -6.83 -22.30 26.69
N ARG A 133 -5.63 -22.73 26.31
CA ARG A 133 -5.40 -23.90 25.42
C ARG A 133 -4.44 -24.93 26.01
N GLY A 134 -3.78 -24.64 27.14
CA GLY A 134 -2.78 -25.53 27.73
C GLY A 134 -1.46 -25.60 26.94
N GLU A 135 -1.31 -24.80 25.89
CA GLU A 135 -0.16 -24.84 24.99
C GLU A 135 0.10 -23.46 24.36
N GLN A 136 1.36 -23.18 24.03
CA GLN A 136 1.81 -21.91 23.47
C GLN A 136 2.32 -22.12 22.04
N TRP A 137 2.10 -21.14 21.16
CA TRP A 137 2.51 -21.21 19.76
C TRP A 137 3.02 -19.87 19.22
N TRP A 138 3.81 -19.92 18.14
CA TRP A 138 4.31 -18.69 17.51
C TRP A 138 3.24 -18.08 16.60
N LEU A 139 2.83 -16.85 16.91
CA LEU A 139 1.88 -16.10 16.09
C LEU A 139 2.55 -15.57 14.82
N ARG A 140 1.89 -15.74 13.66
CA ARG A 140 2.36 -15.24 12.36
C ARG A 140 2.46 -13.73 12.35
N THR A 141 1.49 -13.04 12.94
CA THR A 141 1.47 -11.59 12.98
C THR A 141 2.69 -11.02 13.73
N HIS A 142 3.12 -11.68 14.81
CA HIS A 142 4.36 -11.32 15.51
C HIS A 142 5.59 -11.43 14.60
N GLN A 143 5.58 -12.34 13.62
CA GLN A 143 6.73 -12.55 12.75
C GLN A 143 6.71 -11.64 11.49
N LEU A 144 5.78 -10.68 11.38
CA LEU A 144 5.70 -9.84 10.18
C LEU A 144 6.79 -8.74 10.18
N PRO A 145 7.42 -8.45 9.03
CA PRO A 145 8.42 -7.39 8.92
C PRO A 145 7.89 -6.03 9.38
N GLY A 146 8.61 -5.40 10.31
CA GLY A 146 8.29 -4.09 10.85
C GLY A 146 7.24 -4.07 11.97
N VAL A 147 6.62 -5.20 12.31
CA VAL A 147 5.69 -5.28 13.45
C VAL A 147 6.51 -5.34 14.74
N ALA A 148 6.54 -4.22 15.46
CA ALA A 148 7.26 -4.10 16.73
C ALA A 148 6.37 -4.14 17.97
N VAL A 149 5.07 -3.93 17.81
CA VAL A 149 4.09 -3.83 18.90
C VAL A 149 2.95 -4.79 18.63
N TRP A 150 2.49 -5.49 19.66
CA TRP A 150 1.29 -6.31 19.57
C TRP A 150 0.03 -5.45 19.75
N PRO A 151 -0.88 -5.38 18.76
CA PRO A 151 -1.99 -4.43 18.79
C PRO A 151 -3.09 -4.74 19.81
N ASP A 152 -3.17 -5.96 20.35
CA ASP A 152 -4.22 -6.31 21.33
C ASP A 152 -3.76 -6.03 22.77
N HIS A 153 -2.46 -6.10 23.04
CA HIS A 153 -1.89 -5.77 24.35
C HIS A 153 -1.22 -4.39 24.42
N GLY A 154 -0.95 -3.76 23.27
CA GLY A 154 -0.23 -2.47 23.20
C GLY A 154 1.24 -2.55 23.63
N SER A 155 1.77 -3.76 23.89
CA SER A 155 3.14 -3.98 24.35
C SER A 155 4.12 -4.15 23.19
N VAL A 156 5.33 -3.61 23.34
CA VAL A 156 6.46 -3.92 22.45
C VAL A 156 6.77 -5.42 22.50
N LEU A 157 6.94 -6.03 21.33
CA LEU A 157 7.32 -7.43 21.20
C LEU A 157 8.74 -7.66 21.72
N ARG A 158 8.97 -8.83 22.29
CA ARG A 158 10.29 -9.35 22.64
C ARG A 158 10.79 -10.26 21.53
N ARG A 159 12.10 -10.45 21.46
CA ARG A 159 12.76 -11.38 20.53
C ARG A 159 13.57 -12.43 21.27
N THR A 160 13.66 -13.62 20.70
CA THR A 160 14.52 -14.69 21.21
C THR A 160 15.99 -14.28 21.19
N VAL A 161 16.77 -14.82 22.12
CA VAL A 161 18.23 -14.59 22.20
C VAL A 161 19.02 -15.36 21.13
N PHE A 162 18.40 -16.38 20.55
CA PHE A 162 18.93 -17.12 19.41
C PHE A 162 18.25 -16.67 18.11
N ARG A 163 18.98 -16.85 17.01
CA ARG A 163 18.48 -16.57 15.66
C ARG A 163 17.87 -17.82 15.04
N VAL A 164 16.84 -17.63 14.23
CA VAL A 164 16.29 -18.66 13.34
C VAL A 164 16.63 -18.23 11.93
N CYS A 165 17.91 -18.43 11.56
CA CYS A 165 18.45 -18.05 10.26
C CYS A 165 18.97 -19.28 9.49
N ALA A 166 19.42 -19.06 8.26
CA ALA A 166 19.87 -20.14 7.38
C ALA A 166 20.99 -21.03 7.97
N SER A 167 21.81 -20.50 8.87
CA SER A 167 22.89 -21.24 9.55
C SER A 167 22.42 -22.10 10.75
N ASP A 168 21.26 -21.80 11.35
CA ASP A 168 20.65 -22.58 12.44
C ASP A 168 19.27 -23.15 12.03
N ARG A 169 19.18 -23.56 10.76
CA ARG A 169 17.94 -24.00 10.09
C ARG A 169 17.34 -25.32 10.62
N HIS A 170 18.00 -25.97 11.57
CA HIS A 170 17.56 -27.23 12.18
C HIS A 170 16.95 -27.04 13.57
N ARG A 171 16.96 -25.80 14.09
CA ARG A 171 16.42 -25.50 15.42
C ARG A 171 14.91 -25.27 15.33
N LEU A 172 14.15 -26.25 15.82
CA LEU A 172 12.70 -26.15 16.05
C LEU A 172 12.45 -25.95 17.55
N VAL A 173 11.90 -24.80 17.91
CA VAL A 173 11.62 -24.43 19.30
C VAL A 173 10.18 -23.96 19.45
N CYS A 174 9.53 -24.36 20.53
CA CYS A 174 8.23 -23.77 20.88
C CYS A 174 8.45 -22.56 21.82
N PRO A 175 7.48 -21.66 21.94
CA PRO A 175 7.60 -20.47 22.78
C PRO A 175 7.27 -20.79 24.24
N ASP A 176 8.14 -21.53 24.90
CA ASP A 176 8.07 -21.81 26.35
C ASP A 176 8.92 -20.81 27.16
N GLU A 177 8.83 -20.90 28.49
CA GLU A 177 9.57 -20.02 29.41
C GLU A 177 11.09 -20.03 29.19
N ALA A 178 11.66 -21.18 28.81
CA ALA A 178 13.09 -21.31 28.54
C ALA A 178 13.52 -20.53 27.29
N ASN A 179 12.69 -20.51 26.24
CA ASN A 179 12.98 -19.81 24.99
C ASN A 179 12.46 -18.36 24.98
N CYS A 180 11.48 -18.05 25.83
CA CYS A 180 10.73 -16.79 25.87
C CYS A 180 10.66 -16.18 27.28
N PRO A 181 11.78 -15.98 28.00
CA PRO A 181 11.73 -15.41 29.34
C PRO A 181 11.23 -13.95 29.31
N ASP A 182 10.59 -13.52 30.40
CA ASP A 182 10.15 -12.12 30.56
C ASP A 182 11.31 -11.11 30.52
N SER A 183 12.56 -11.58 30.70
CA SER A 183 13.79 -10.79 30.57
C SER A 183 14.33 -10.67 29.13
N ALA A 184 13.75 -11.38 28.16
CA ALA A 184 14.21 -11.38 26.77
C ALA A 184 14.21 -9.95 26.18
N PRO A 185 15.16 -9.61 25.30
CA PRO A 185 15.30 -8.25 24.78
C PRO A 185 14.05 -7.79 24.02
N LEU A 186 13.67 -6.53 24.20
CA LEU A 186 12.63 -5.88 23.40
C LEU A 186 13.10 -5.70 21.95
N LEU A 187 12.17 -5.74 21.01
CA LEU A 187 12.45 -5.56 19.58
C LEU A 187 12.88 -4.12 19.26
N THR A 188 12.34 -3.16 19.99
CA THR A 188 12.61 -1.73 19.85
C THR A 188 13.09 -1.12 21.16
N SER A 189 13.62 0.10 21.11
CA SER A 189 14.06 0.78 22.33
C SER A 189 12.87 1.05 23.25
N ALA A 190 13.08 0.97 24.57
CA ALA A 190 12.01 1.11 25.56
C ALA A 190 11.41 2.53 25.66
N ARG A 191 12.02 3.54 25.01
CA ARG A 191 11.55 4.93 25.01
C ARG A 191 10.82 5.25 23.72
N VAL A 192 9.63 4.68 23.55
CA VAL A 192 8.69 5.06 22.50
C VAL A 192 7.62 5.93 23.13
N SER A 193 7.35 7.12 22.56
CA SER A 193 6.29 7.98 23.10
C SER A 193 4.91 7.29 22.98
N PRO A 194 3.90 7.65 23.79
CA PRO A 194 2.54 7.13 23.63
C PRO A 194 1.97 7.36 22.23
N GLN A 195 2.26 8.52 21.62
CA GLN A 195 1.85 8.84 20.25
C GLN A 195 2.48 7.89 19.23
N SER A 196 3.79 7.66 19.34
CA SER A 196 4.54 6.78 18.45
C SER A 196 4.09 5.32 18.62
N THR A 197 3.77 4.91 19.85
CA THR A 197 3.17 3.60 20.15
C THR A 197 1.83 3.44 19.44
N ALA A 198 0.96 4.45 19.47
CA ALA A 198 -0.33 4.40 18.77
C ALA A 198 -0.17 4.24 17.25
N LEU A 199 0.82 4.92 16.65
CA LEU A 199 1.15 4.77 15.22
C LEU A 199 1.67 3.36 14.90
N LEU A 200 2.53 2.80 15.74
CA LEU A 200 3.04 1.42 15.59
C LEU A 200 1.93 0.38 15.77
N VAL A 201 0.99 0.59 16.68
CA VAL A 201 -0.23 -0.23 16.81
C VAL A 201 -1.07 -0.14 15.54
N GLY A 202 -1.24 1.06 14.96
CA GLY A 202 -1.91 1.26 13.67
C GLY A 202 -1.23 0.47 12.54
N PHE A 203 0.10 0.53 12.46
CA PHE A 203 0.90 -0.27 11.54
C PHE A 203 0.68 -1.77 11.73
N ALA A 204 0.78 -2.26 12.98
CA ALA A 204 0.63 -3.67 13.29
C ALA A 204 -0.78 -4.20 12.95
N ARG A 205 -1.84 -3.42 13.21
CA ARG A 205 -3.21 -3.74 12.80
C ARG A 205 -3.35 -3.83 11.29
N ALA A 206 -2.75 -2.88 10.56
CA ALA A 206 -2.77 -2.90 9.09
C ALA A 206 -2.01 -4.11 8.53
N SER A 207 -0.84 -4.43 9.08
CA SER A 207 -0.05 -5.63 8.72
C SER A 207 -0.82 -6.91 8.99
N ARG A 208 -1.44 -7.04 10.18
CA ARG A 208 -2.33 -8.17 10.52
C ARG A 208 -3.47 -8.32 9.52
N ARG A 209 -4.10 -7.21 9.11
CA ARG A 209 -5.19 -7.22 8.14
C ARG A 209 -4.75 -7.73 6.77
N LEU A 210 -3.55 -7.35 6.30
CA LEU A 210 -3.01 -7.88 5.03
C LEU A 210 -2.77 -9.39 5.09
N LEU A 211 -2.39 -9.90 6.26
CA LEU A 211 -2.17 -11.33 6.47
C LEU A 211 -3.48 -12.13 6.55
N GLN A 212 -4.45 -11.66 7.35
CA GLN A 212 -5.69 -12.40 7.62
C GLN A 212 -6.74 -12.23 6.52
N VAL A 213 -6.84 -11.03 5.94
CA VAL A 213 -7.83 -10.69 4.91
C VAL A 213 -7.09 -9.95 3.78
N PRO A 214 -6.25 -10.66 3.00
CA PRO A 214 -5.49 -10.03 1.93
C PRO A 214 -6.44 -9.38 0.92
N PRO A 215 -6.09 -8.19 0.39
CA PRO A 215 -6.92 -7.55 -0.62
C PRO A 215 -6.97 -8.41 -1.89
N LYS A 216 -8.03 -8.23 -2.69
CA LYS A 216 -8.13 -8.85 -4.02
C LYS A 216 -6.87 -8.56 -4.85
N PRO A 217 -6.40 -9.52 -5.66
CA PRO A 217 -5.25 -9.31 -6.53
C PRO A 217 -5.50 -8.10 -7.43
N ARG A 218 -4.47 -7.28 -7.58
CA ARG A 218 -4.48 -6.09 -8.42
C ARG A 218 -3.22 -6.08 -9.26
N SER A 219 -3.34 -5.69 -10.52
CA SER A 219 -2.15 -5.41 -11.32
C SER A 219 -1.40 -4.21 -10.76
N GLU A 220 -0.11 -4.15 -11.03
CA GLU A 220 0.74 -3.01 -10.69
C GLU A 220 0.10 -1.68 -11.12
N ARG A 221 -0.43 -1.63 -12.35
CA ARG A 221 -1.14 -0.46 -12.89
C ARG A 221 -2.32 -0.05 -12.01
N GLN A 222 -3.14 -0.99 -11.55
CA GLN A 222 -4.31 -0.71 -10.71
C GLN A 222 -3.91 -0.18 -9.33
N ILE A 223 -2.83 -0.71 -8.75
CA ILE A 223 -2.30 -0.24 -7.45
C ILE A 223 -1.84 1.21 -7.58
N TRP A 224 -1.02 1.52 -8.60
CA TRP A 224 -0.52 2.88 -8.80
C TRP A 224 -1.60 3.87 -9.21
N GLN A 225 -2.61 3.45 -9.97
CA GLN A 225 -3.79 4.29 -10.21
C GLN A 225 -4.52 4.64 -8.92
N GLY A 226 -4.63 3.69 -7.98
CA GLY A 226 -5.13 3.94 -6.63
C GLY A 226 -4.31 5.01 -5.90
N TYR A 227 -3.00 4.80 -5.78
CA TYR A 227 -2.10 5.75 -5.11
C TYR A 227 -2.11 7.13 -5.74
N ARG A 228 -2.18 7.21 -7.06
CA ARG A 228 -2.28 8.50 -7.76
C ARG A 228 -3.57 9.24 -7.44
N ARG A 229 -4.70 8.55 -7.34
CA ARG A 229 -5.96 9.18 -6.89
C ARG A 229 -5.83 9.71 -5.46
N ASP A 230 -5.24 8.94 -4.57
CA ASP A 230 -5.04 9.35 -3.17
C ASP A 230 -4.10 10.56 -3.08
N LEU A 231 -2.96 10.52 -3.76
CA LEU A 231 -2.03 11.66 -3.86
C LEU A 231 -2.71 12.90 -4.47
N ALA A 232 -3.51 12.73 -5.51
CA ALA A 232 -4.23 13.84 -6.14
C ALA A 232 -5.19 14.49 -5.14
N ARG A 233 -5.97 13.71 -4.39
CA ARG A 233 -6.91 14.20 -3.37
C ARG A 233 -6.23 14.98 -2.24
N ARG A 234 -4.97 14.63 -1.95
CA ARG A 234 -4.11 15.33 -0.99
C ARG A 234 -3.29 16.46 -1.62
N GLY A 235 -3.49 16.78 -2.91
CA GLY A 235 -2.76 17.83 -3.61
C GLY A 235 -1.28 17.57 -3.85
N LEU A 236 -0.82 16.34 -3.66
CA LEU A 236 0.58 15.92 -3.78
C LEU A 236 0.99 15.64 -5.22
N LEU A 237 0.17 16.02 -6.20
CA LEU A 237 0.48 15.97 -7.62
C LEU A 237 0.63 17.40 -8.18
N LYS A 238 1.63 17.58 -9.05
CA LYS A 238 1.78 18.73 -9.94
C LYS A 238 1.27 18.32 -11.32
N GLY A 239 0.19 18.95 -11.76
CA GLY A 239 -0.51 18.55 -12.98
C GLY A 239 -1.14 17.16 -12.83
N THR A 240 -1.14 16.39 -13.91
CA THR A 240 -1.70 15.03 -13.90
C THR A 240 -0.70 13.99 -13.42
N ASP A 241 0.61 14.12 -13.66
CA ASP A 241 1.55 12.99 -13.51
C ASP A 241 2.67 13.14 -12.47
N HIS A 242 3.11 14.36 -12.16
CA HIS A 242 4.32 14.55 -11.34
C HIS A 242 4.00 14.57 -9.84
N VAL A 243 4.60 13.65 -9.07
CA VAL A 243 4.48 13.65 -7.60
C VAL A 243 5.35 14.76 -7.00
N ARG A 244 4.80 15.51 -6.05
CA ARG A 244 5.52 16.53 -5.26
C ARG A 244 6.35 15.84 -4.19
N HIS A 245 7.51 15.30 -4.58
CA HIS A 245 8.33 14.43 -3.71
C HIS A 245 8.71 15.08 -2.37
N GLN A 246 9.12 16.34 -2.37
CA GLN A 246 9.49 17.05 -1.14
C GLN A 246 8.31 17.13 -0.16
N GLU A 247 7.12 17.47 -0.65
CA GLU A 247 5.90 17.53 0.17
C GLU A 247 5.49 16.14 0.66
N LEU A 248 5.58 15.11 -0.19
CA LEU A 248 5.28 13.72 0.20
C LEU A 248 6.22 13.22 1.32
N VAL A 249 7.51 13.51 1.22
CA VAL A 249 8.48 13.16 2.27
C VAL A 249 8.17 13.93 3.56
N ALA A 250 7.89 15.23 3.46
CA ALA A 250 7.57 16.07 4.62
C ALA A 250 6.32 15.58 5.37
N ILE A 251 5.21 15.28 4.68
CA ILE A 251 3.99 14.77 5.35
C ILE A 251 4.22 13.40 5.97
N THR A 252 5.05 12.55 5.34
CA THR A 252 5.33 11.21 5.84
C THR A 252 6.19 11.29 7.09
N ALA A 253 7.20 12.16 7.09
CA ALA A 253 8.04 12.43 8.25
C ALA A 253 7.22 13.04 9.40
N GLN A 254 6.32 13.98 9.09
CA GLN A 254 5.44 14.60 10.08
C GLN A 254 4.45 13.59 10.69
N TYR A 255 3.85 12.73 9.87
CA TYR A 255 2.88 11.74 10.34
C TYR A 255 3.55 10.67 11.23
N TRP A 256 4.68 10.12 10.80
CA TRP A 256 5.32 9.04 11.53
C TRP A 256 6.22 9.51 12.68
N GLY A 257 6.80 10.71 12.59
CA GLY A 257 7.76 11.20 13.58
C GLY A 257 8.89 10.20 13.85
N ASP A 258 9.21 9.99 15.11
CA ASP A 258 10.19 9.00 15.61
C ASP A 258 9.68 7.54 15.55
N ALA A 259 8.38 7.31 15.32
CA ALA A 259 7.83 5.97 15.19
C ALA A 259 8.40 5.23 13.97
N LEU A 260 8.73 5.97 12.91
CA LEU A 260 9.33 5.39 11.70
C LEU A 260 10.70 4.76 11.98
N ASP A 261 11.44 5.31 12.95
CA ASP A 261 12.77 4.81 13.34
C ASP A 261 12.68 3.44 14.04
N GLN A 262 11.49 3.08 14.52
CA GLN A 262 11.22 1.78 15.14
C GLN A 262 10.86 0.68 14.11
N ILE A 263 10.75 1.03 12.82
CA ILE A 263 10.44 0.09 11.74
C ILE A 263 11.72 -0.16 10.92
N PRO A 264 12.38 -1.34 11.08
CA PRO A 264 13.64 -1.63 10.42
C PRO A 264 13.59 -1.44 8.90
N GLY A 265 14.57 -0.72 8.36
CA GLY A 265 14.71 -0.48 6.93
C GLY A 265 13.82 0.64 6.35
N LEU A 266 13.04 1.34 7.17
CA LEU A 266 12.15 2.43 6.75
C LEU A 266 12.47 3.80 7.36
N SER A 267 13.41 3.88 8.32
CA SER A 267 13.87 5.16 8.89
C SER A 267 14.44 6.09 7.82
N PHE A 268 14.03 7.37 7.88
CA PHE A 268 14.63 8.42 7.05
C PHE A 268 16.02 8.86 7.53
N ARG A 269 16.37 8.62 8.80
CA ARG A 269 17.69 9.00 9.34
C ARG A 269 18.81 8.14 8.76
N SER A 270 18.53 6.87 8.51
CA SER A 270 19.45 5.92 7.88
C SER A 270 19.55 6.05 6.36
N ASP A 271 18.82 7.00 5.75
CA ASP A 271 18.73 7.12 4.30
C ASP A 271 19.74 8.14 3.77
N THR A 272 20.86 7.65 3.23
CA THR A 272 22.04 8.46 2.88
C THR A 272 21.93 9.20 1.53
N GLY A 273 20.76 9.16 0.86
CA GLY A 273 20.49 9.92 -0.37
C GLY A 273 19.31 9.35 -1.17
N ASN A 274 18.37 10.22 -1.56
CA ASN A 274 17.04 9.90 -2.11
C ASN A 274 16.23 8.94 -1.22
N SER A 275 15.25 9.49 -0.49
CA SER A 275 14.37 8.71 0.39
C SER A 275 13.84 7.46 -0.33
N TRP A 276 13.86 6.28 0.32
CA TRP A 276 13.25 5.05 -0.20
C TRP A 276 11.81 5.27 -0.68
N LEU A 277 11.13 6.28 -0.11
CA LEU A 277 9.79 6.72 -0.48
C LEU A 277 9.74 7.34 -1.88
N ILE A 278 10.77 8.08 -2.28
CA ILE A 278 10.93 8.64 -3.62
C ILE A 278 11.14 7.51 -4.63
N ASP A 279 12.02 6.56 -4.31
CA ASP A 279 12.25 5.39 -5.16
C ASP A 279 11.00 4.52 -5.27
N PHE A 280 10.26 4.37 -4.17
CA PHE A 280 8.97 3.68 -4.14
C PHE A 280 7.99 4.28 -5.15
N VAL A 281 7.78 5.60 -5.16
CA VAL A 281 6.84 6.25 -6.10
C VAL A 281 7.35 6.34 -7.54
N ARG A 282 8.67 6.32 -7.75
CA ARG A 282 9.29 6.35 -9.09
C ARG A 282 9.30 4.97 -9.75
N ASN A 283 9.77 3.96 -9.04
CA ASN A 283 9.93 2.61 -9.57
C ASN A 283 8.64 1.82 -9.39
N LYS A 284 7.73 2.04 -10.34
CA LYS A 284 6.40 1.43 -10.33
C LYS A 284 6.44 -0.08 -10.57
N ARG A 285 7.47 -0.55 -11.30
CA ARG A 285 7.61 -1.93 -11.83
C ARG A 285 8.18 -2.95 -10.85
N SER A 286 8.66 -2.53 -9.70
CA SER A 286 9.22 -3.44 -8.69
C SER A 286 8.18 -3.86 -7.66
N LEU A 287 8.24 -5.12 -7.27
CA LEU A 287 7.49 -5.63 -6.13
C LEU A 287 8.13 -5.13 -4.83
N HIS A 288 7.53 -4.11 -4.23
CA HIS A 288 8.03 -3.52 -2.98
C HIS A 288 7.52 -4.28 -1.76
N ALA A 289 8.29 -4.24 -0.67
CA ALA A 289 7.89 -4.83 0.59
C ALA A 289 6.53 -4.24 1.07
N PRO A 290 5.56 -5.05 1.51
CA PRO A 290 4.25 -4.57 1.98
C PRO A 290 4.33 -3.48 3.06
N ALA A 291 5.35 -3.53 3.93
CA ALA A 291 5.61 -2.50 4.94
C ALA A 291 5.78 -1.09 4.34
N ARG A 292 6.43 -0.97 3.17
CA ARG A 292 6.58 0.32 2.44
C ARG A 292 5.23 0.87 1.99
N HIS A 293 4.39 -0.01 1.44
CA HIS A 293 3.04 0.34 1.02
C HIS A 293 2.21 0.83 2.21
N LEU A 294 2.28 0.14 3.36
CA LEU A 294 1.55 0.54 4.57
C LEU A 294 2.02 1.90 5.12
N VAL A 295 3.35 2.12 5.20
CA VAL A 295 3.90 3.42 5.64
C VAL A 295 3.43 4.55 4.75
N PHE A 296 3.47 4.37 3.43
CA PHE A 296 2.96 5.33 2.45
C PHE A 296 1.45 5.57 2.60
N GLN A 297 0.65 4.50 2.61
CA GLN A 297 -0.81 4.59 2.64
C GLN A 297 -1.32 5.26 3.92
N LEU A 298 -0.77 4.90 5.09
CA LEU A 298 -1.18 5.47 6.37
C LEU A 298 -0.86 6.98 6.44
N ALA A 299 0.35 7.39 5.99
CA ALA A 299 0.73 8.80 5.97
C ALA A 299 -0.13 9.63 4.99
N VAL A 300 -0.35 9.14 3.77
CA VAL A 300 -1.17 9.84 2.76
C VAL A 300 -2.65 9.88 3.18
N ALA A 301 -3.15 8.81 3.82
CA ALA A 301 -4.52 8.79 4.34
C ALA A 301 -4.73 9.82 5.47
N ALA A 302 -3.73 10.04 6.32
CA ALA A 302 -3.79 11.03 7.40
C ALA A 302 -3.55 12.47 6.95
N ALA A 303 -2.92 12.69 5.80
CA ALA A 303 -2.70 14.03 5.27
C ALA A 303 -4.03 14.79 5.04
N PRO A 304 -4.08 16.11 5.28
CA PRO A 304 -5.29 16.89 5.06
C PRO A 304 -5.71 16.83 3.58
N ALA A 305 -7.02 16.70 3.34
CA ALA A 305 -7.54 16.83 1.97
C ALA A 305 -7.27 18.24 1.47
N VAL A 306 -6.85 18.37 0.21
CA VAL A 306 -6.86 19.69 -0.42
C VAL A 306 -8.30 20.02 -0.76
N LEU A 307 -8.79 21.15 -0.25
CA LEU A 307 -10.05 21.74 -0.69
C LEU A 307 -9.99 21.92 -2.20
N ARG A 308 -10.86 21.17 -2.89
CA ARG A 308 -11.11 21.30 -4.32
C ARG A 308 -12.43 22.01 -4.51
N PRO A 309 -12.48 23.35 -4.36
CA PRO A 309 -13.73 24.08 -4.47
C PRO A 309 -14.43 23.78 -5.80
N PHE A 310 -13.68 23.62 -6.88
CA PHE A 310 -14.23 23.35 -8.21
C PHE A 310 -14.41 21.85 -8.55
N GLY A 311 -14.37 20.95 -7.56
CA GLY A 311 -14.51 19.51 -7.77
C GLY A 311 -13.28 18.83 -8.40
N GLU A 312 -13.42 17.54 -8.72
CA GLU A 312 -12.34 16.73 -9.30
C GLU A 312 -12.28 16.82 -10.84
N PRO A 313 -11.08 16.80 -11.46
CA PRO A 313 -10.98 16.62 -12.91
C PRO A 313 -11.47 15.23 -13.36
N PRO A 314 -11.87 15.07 -14.63
CA PRO A 314 -11.98 16.12 -15.66
C PRO A 314 -13.20 17.03 -15.41
N TRP A 315 -13.13 18.31 -15.77
CA TRP A 315 -14.20 19.30 -15.67
C TRP A 315 -14.98 19.44 -16.98
N VAL A 316 -16.15 20.07 -16.91
CA VAL A 316 -17.05 20.28 -18.06
C VAL A 316 -16.41 21.23 -19.08
N CYS A 317 -16.51 20.92 -20.36
CA CYS A 317 -16.20 21.85 -21.43
C CYS A 317 -17.39 22.79 -21.66
N GLU A 318 -17.16 24.09 -21.50
CA GLU A 318 -18.16 25.14 -21.64
C GLU A 318 -18.18 25.79 -23.05
N ASN A 319 -17.57 25.15 -24.05
CA ASN A 319 -17.53 25.66 -25.42
C ASN A 319 -18.81 25.27 -26.20
N PRO A 320 -19.76 26.18 -26.45
CA PRO A 320 -21.00 25.86 -27.18
C PRO A 320 -20.76 25.46 -28.65
N LEU A 321 -19.58 25.70 -29.20
CA LEU A 321 -19.21 25.32 -30.56
C LEU A 321 -18.59 23.92 -30.66
N ALA A 322 -18.20 23.33 -29.54
CA ALA A 322 -17.55 22.02 -29.52
C ALA A 322 -18.58 20.88 -29.54
N SER A 323 -18.29 19.79 -30.26
CA SER A 323 -19.11 18.57 -30.25
C SER A 323 -19.22 17.90 -28.87
N HIS A 324 -18.27 18.19 -27.98
CA HIS A 324 -18.22 17.70 -26.59
C HIS A 324 -18.65 18.76 -25.58
N PHE A 325 -19.42 19.77 -26.00
CA PHE A 325 -20.03 20.74 -25.08
C PHE A 325 -20.82 20.03 -23.97
N GLY A 326 -20.62 20.44 -22.71
CA GLY A 326 -21.26 19.82 -21.56
C GLY A 326 -20.61 18.51 -21.07
N GLN A 327 -19.65 17.95 -21.81
CA GLN A 327 -18.94 16.73 -21.41
C GLN A 327 -17.72 17.04 -20.53
N ARG A 328 -17.35 16.09 -19.65
CA ARG A 328 -16.22 16.23 -18.74
C ARG A 328 -14.89 15.86 -19.42
N THR A 329 -14.29 16.81 -20.12
CA THR A 329 -13.04 16.60 -20.89
C THR A 329 -11.89 17.51 -20.47
N VAL A 330 -12.16 18.56 -19.68
CA VAL A 330 -11.15 19.55 -19.30
C VAL A 330 -10.24 19.01 -18.21
N VAL A 331 -8.93 18.97 -18.46
CA VAL A 331 -7.93 18.47 -17.49
C VAL A 331 -6.96 19.54 -17.00
N HIS A 332 -6.94 20.72 -17.63
CA HIS A 332 -6.07 21.83 -17.24
C HIS A 332 -6.81 22.83 -16.36
N LEU A 333 -6.25 23.06 -15.16
CA LEU A 333 -6.70 24.05 -14.20
C LEU A 333 -5.50 24.86 -13.69
N LYS A 334 -5.62 26.18 -13.73
CA LYS A 334 -4.72 27.12 -13.02
C LYS A 334 -5.50 27.81 -11.91
N LEU A 335 -5.01 27.71 -10.67
CA LEU A 335 -5.59 28.38 -9.51
C LEU A 335 -4.79 29.65 -9.20
N ILE A 336 -5.50 30.75 -8.96
CA ILE A 336 -4.95 32.03 -8.49
C ILE A 336 -5.72 32.40 -7.22
N ARG A 337 -5.00 32.67 -6.14
CA ARG A 337 -5.60 33.12 -4.87
C ARG A 337 -5.36 34.61 -4.74
N ASP A 338 -6.41 35.37 -4.47
CA ASP A 338 -6.35 36.81 -4.26
C ASP A 338 -7.35 37.24 -3.18
N ARG A 339 -6.88 37.92 -2.13
CA ARG A 339 -7.69 38.49 -1.04
C ARG A 339 -8.79 37.53 -0.51
N GLY A 340 -8.44 36.26 -0.30
CA GLY A 340 -9.37 35.23 0.20
C GLY A 340 -10.28 34.60 -0.86
N LYS A 341 -10.29 35.10 -2.10
CA LYS A 341 -10.99 34.50 -3.24
C LYS A 341 -10.07 33.53 -3.97
N VAL A 342 -10.67 32.51 -4.60
CA VAL A 342 -9.95 31.56 -5.45
C VAL A 342 -10.47 31.64 -6.87
N HIS A 343 -9.64 32.07 -7.81
CA HIS A 343 -9.95 32.10 -9.23
C HIS A 343 -9.39 30.84 -9.90
N ALA A 344 -10.27 30.04 -10.48
CA ALA A 344 -9.92 28.88 -11.29
C ALA A 344 -10.02 29.22 -12.77
N HIS A 345 -8.94 29.00 -13.51
CA HIS A 345 -8.90 29.11 -14.96
C HIS A 345 -8.83 27.71 -15.56
N PHE A 346 -9.85 27.35 -16.33
CA PHE A 346 -10.01 26.08 -16.99
C PHE A 346 -9.63 26.23 -18.47
N ARG A 347 -8.91 25.25 -19.02
CA ARG A 347 -8.56 25.23 -20.44
C ARG A 347 -8.81 23.85 -21.04
N CYS A 348 -9.68 23.81 -22.04
CA CYS A 348 -9.97 22.60 -22.82
C CYS A 348 -8.95 22.44 -23.95
N GLU A 349 -8.73 21.21 -24.40
CA GLU A 349 -7.90 20.89 -25.57
C GLU A 349 -8.46 21.52 -26.87
N CYS A 350 -9.76 21.81 -26.91
CA CYS A 350 -10.41 22.47 -28.03
C CYS A 350 -10.08 23.98 -28.15
N GLY A 351 -9.19 24.48 -27.27
CA GLY A 351 -8.76 25.88 -27.21
C GLY A 351 -9.67 26.78 -26.38
N TYR A 352 -10.83 26.29 -25.94
CA TYR A 352 -11.74 27.06 -25.09
C TYR A 352 -11.19 27.21 -23.67
N SER A 353 -11.26 28.42 -23.11
CA SER A 353 -10.93 28.69 -21.72
C SER A 353 -12.00 29.54 -21.02
N TYR A 354 -12.24 29.20 -19.76
CA TYR A 354 -13.20 29.89 -18.90
C TYR A 354 -12.66 29.98 -17.48
N SER A 355 -13.24 30.87 -16.67
CA SER A 355 -12.93 30.97 -15.25
C SER A 355 -14.15 30.79 -14.36
N ARG A 356 -13.94 30.24 -13.17
CA ARG A 356 -14.91 30.27 -12.05
C ARG A 356 -14.22 30.85 -10.83
N THR A 357 -14.97 31.55 -10.00
CA THR A 357 -14.43 32.18 -8.79
C THR A 357 -15.14 31.63 -7.58
N GLN A 358 -14.39 31.14 -6.61
CA GLN A 358 -14.87 30.89 -5.26
C GLN A 358 -14.74 32.21 -4.47
N GLN A 359 -15.85 32.69 -3.94
CA GLN A 359 -15.88 33.86 -3.05
C GLN A 359 -15.42 33.47 -1.64
N VAL A 360 -15.22 34.47 -0.78
CA VAL A 360 -14.75 34.29 0.60
C VAL A 360 -15.74 33.46 1.44
N ASP A 361 -17.04 33.57 1.14
CA ASP A 361 -18.12 32.79 1.76
C ASP A 361 -18.21 31.33 1.24
N GLY A 362 -17.31 30.94 0.33
CA GLY A 362 -17.27 29.61 -0.26
C GLY A 362 -18.16 29.42 -1.49
N THR A 363 -19.02 30.38 -1.83
CA THR A 363 -19.90 30.30 -3.01
C THR A 363 -19.09 30.28 -4.31
N ILE A 364 -19.52 29.48 -5.28
CA ILE A 364 -18.81 29.33 -6.55
C ILE A 364 -19.62 30.00 -7.65
N GLY A 365 -19.05 31.05 -8.23
CA GLY A 365 -19.67 31.75 -9.35
C GLY A 365 -19.80 30.91 -10.62
N GLU A 366 -20.72 31.36 -11.48
CA GLU A 366 -20.93 30.83 -12.83
C GLU A 366 -19.66 30.90 -13.69
N PRO A 367 -19.51 29.99 -14.69
CA PRO A 367 -18.44 30.04 -15.67
C PRO A 367 -18.42 31.39 -16.42
N ARG A 368 -17.27 32.05 -16.44
CA ARG A 368 -17.03 33.26 -17.22
C ARG A 368 -16.08 32.96 -18.37
N PHE A 369 -16.53 33.27 -19.57
CA PHE A 369 -15.75 33.14 -20.79
C PHE A 369 -14.40 33.88 -20.71
N ARG A 370 -13.34 33.28 -21.28
CA ARG A 370 -12.06 33.95 -21.55
C ARG A 370 -11.64 33.86 -23.02
N GLU A 371 -11.56 32.65 -23.59
CA GLU A 371 -11.11 32.42 -24.99
C GLU A 371 -11.92 31.28 -25.62
N PHE A 372 -12.24 31.37 -26.92
CA PHE A 372 -13.04 30.33 -27.61
C PHE A 372 -12.21 29.21 -28.25
N GLY A 373 -10.94 29.47 -28.55
CA GLY A 373 -10.14 28.65 -29.44
C GLY A 373 -10.51 28.85 -30.93
N PRO A 374 -9.98 28.00 -31.83
CA PRO A 374 -10.06 28.21 -33.28
C PRO A 374 -11.47 28.10 -33.88
N MET A 375 -12.40 27.40 -33.22
CA MET A 375 -13.76 27.16 -33.73
C MET A 375 -14.60 28.44 -33.88
N VAL A 376 -14.28 29.51 -33.15
CA VAL A 376 -15.06 30.76 -33.24
C VAL A 376 -14.85 31.48 -34.57
N ILE A 377 -13.68 31.34 -35.20
CA ILE A 377 -13.34 32.02 -36.44
C ILE A 377 -14.27 31.57 -37.56
N SER A 378 -14.42 30.25 -37.74
CA SER A 378 -15.29 29.67 -38.76
C SER A 378 -16.77 29.99 -38.48
N PHE A 379 -17.17 29.96 -37.21
CA PHE A 379 -18.52 30.31 -36.80
C PHE A 379 -18.87 31.78 -37.11
N LEU A 380 -18.00 32.72 -36.77
CA LEU A 380 -18.23 34.15 -36.99
C LEU A 380 -18.25 34.51 -38.48
N LYS A 381 -17.35 33.95 -39.29
CA LYS A 381 -17.37 34.12 -40.76
C LYS A 381 -18.71 33.64 -41.34
N LYS A 382 -19.17 32.46 -40.93
CA LYS A 382 -20.46 31.91 -41.37
C LYS A 382 -21.64 32.79 -40.91
N ALA A 383 -21.60 33.29 -39.67
CA ALA A 383 -22.64 34.17 -39.14
C ALA A 383 -22.72 35.50 -39.91
N LYS A 384 -21.56 36.07 -40.31
CA LYS A 384 -21.48 37.28 -41.14
C LYS A 384 -22.08 37.05 -42.53
N HIS A 385 -21.70 35.96 -43.21
CA HIS A 385 -22.28 35.59 -44.50
C HIS A 385 -23.80 35.37 -44.44
N GLN A 386 -24.32 34.92 -43.29
CA GLN A 386 -25.75 34.71 -43.06
C GLN A 386 -26.49 35.97 -42.56
N ASN A 387 -25.85 37.14 -42.50
CA ASN A 387 -26.41 38.38 -41.97
C ASN A 387 -27.04 38.20 -40.57
N ARG A 388 -26.45 37.34 -39.71
CA ARG A 388 -26.95 37.15 -38.35
C ARG A 388 -26.70 38.40 -37.52
N SER A 389 -27.72 38.83 -36.79
CA SER A 389 -27.58 39.95 -35.85
C SER A 389 -26.60 39.63 -34.71
N LEU A 390 -25.94 40.65 -34.17
CA LEU A 390 -25.03 40.50 -33.03
C LEU A 390 -25.69 39.80 -31.84
N ARG A 391 -26.96 40.08 -31.57
CA ARG A 391 -27.72 39.43 -30.48
C ARG A 391 -27.93 37.94 -30.73
N SER A 392 -28.23 37.55 -31.98
CA SER A 392 -28.40 36.14 -32.36
C SER A 392 -27.07 35.37 -32.24
N THR A 393 -25.98 35.96 -32.74
CA THR A 393 -24.62 35.39 -32.63
C THR A 393 -24.18 35.27 -31.16
N ALA A 394 -24.46 36.28 -30.33
CA ALA A 394 -24.16 36.27 -28.90
C ALA A 394 -24.91 35.16 -28.15
N LYS A 395 -26.20 34.96 -28.47
CA LYS A 395 -27.02 33.89 -27.89
C LYS A 395 -26.46 32.50 -28.21
N ALA A 396 -26.01 32.28 -29.46
CA ALA A 396 -25.40 31.02 -29.87
C ALA A 396 -24.05 30.75 -29.16
N LEU A 397 -23.28 31.80 -28.94
CA LEU A 397 -22.00 31.74 -28.24
C LEU A 397 -22.13 31.78 -26.71
N ARG A 398 -23.33 31.98 -26.15
CA ARG A 398 -23.56 32.14 -24.70
C ARG A 398 -22.68 33.23 -24.07
N VAL A 399 -22.47 34.33 -24.77
CA VAL A 399 -21.73 35.52 -24.28
C VAL A 399 -22.53 36.80 -24.54
N ASP A 400 -22.07 37.92 -23.98
CA ASP A 400 -22.67 39.22 -24.26
C ASP A 400 -22.34 39.73 -25.68
N SER A 401 -23.27 40.48 -26.28
CA SER A 401 -23.10 41.08 -27.62
C SER A 401 -21.86 41.98 -27.77
N LYS A 402 -21.43 42.69 -26.71
CA LYS A 402 -20.19 43.48 -26.72
C LYS A 402 -18.96 42.58 -26.82
N THR A 403 -19.02 41.38 -26.24
CA THR A 403 -17.95 40.38 -26.33
C THR A 403 -17.82 39.87 -27.76
N VAL A 404 -18.93 39.60 -28.45
CA VAL A 404 -18.93 39.20 -29.87
C VAL A 404 -18.29 40.30 -30.73
N LYS A 405 -18.70 41.55 -30.53
CA LYS A 405 -18.14 42.69 -31.28
C LYS A 405 -16.63 42.82 -31.08
N ARG A 406 -16.14 42.69 -29.85
CA ARG A 406 -14.70 42.69 -29.55
C ARG A 406 -13.96 41.56 -30.25
N ILE A 407 -14.49 40.33 -30.19
CA ILE A 407 -13.87 39.18 -30.85
C ILE A 407 -13.82 39.37 -32.37
N GLN A 408 -14.87 39.93 -32.98
CA GLN A 408 -14.87 40.26 -34.41
C GLN A 408 -13.81 41.30 -34.77
N GLN A 409 -13.63 42.33 -33.94
CA GLN A 409 -12.59 43.34 -34.13
C GLN A 409 -11.18 42.75 -33.98
N ASP A 410 -10.95 41.95 -32.94
CA ASP A 410 -9.65 41.32 -32.68
C ASP A 410 -9.24 40.33 -33.79
N LEU A 411 -10.22 39.77 -34.50
CA LEU A 411 -10.03 38.79 -35.58
C LEU A 411 -10.19 39.39 -36.99
N ASP A 412 -10.47 40.69 -37.11
CA ASP A 412 -10.74 41.41 -38.35
C ASP A 412 -11.85 40.75 -39.22
N ILE A 413 -12.96 40.34 -38.58
CA ILE A 413 -14.10 39.64 -39.21
C ILE A 413 -15.30 40.55 -39.45
#